data_AF-A0A6J5EJL3-F1
#
_entry.id   AF-A0A6J5EJL3-F1
#
_cell.length_a   1.000
_cell.length_b   1.000
_cell.length_c   1.000
_cell.angle_alpha   90.00
_cell.angle_beta   90.00
_cell.angle_gamma   90.00
#
_symmetry.space_group_name_H-M   'P 1'
#
loop_
_entity.id
_entity.type
_entity.pdbx_description
1 polymer ?
#
loop_
_entity_poly.entity_id
_entity_poly.type
_entity_poly.pdbx_seq_one_letter_code
_entity_poly.pdbx_strand_id
1 'polypeptide(L)'
;MVIKRSELASTDFSDIATGERIAAVHPGEVLRAEFLDPRGMSVNALALALRVPAPRINDVVRGKRAVSPETALRLARYFGTSPLFWMNLQIAYDLRVVTEESGAQIEREIEPLPPRERPKPPKTQAAHARAAALATSAAQRVSRSTARGATRSATRSTAITSSRKT
;
A
#
# COMPACT_ATOMS: atom_id res chain seq x y z
N MET A 1 -9.31 -20.12 -8.95
CA MET A 1 -10.28 -20.46 -7.88
C MET A 1 -10.84 -19.16 -7.34
N VAL A 2 -12.14 -18.91 -7.50
CA VAL A 2 -12.81 -17.69 -7.01
C VAL A 2 -13.68 -18.10 -5.84
N ILE A 3 -13.25 -17.75 -4.63
CA ILE A 3 -14.00 -18.04 -3.40
C ILE A 3 -14.88 -16.82 -3.11
N LYS A 4 -16.21 -17.01 -3.03
CA LYS A 4 -17.13 -15.93 -2.68
C LYS A 4 -16.94 -15.57 -1.20
N ARG A 5 -16.88 -14.27 -0.88
CA ARG A 5 -16.67 -13.79 0.50
C ARG A 5 -17.72 -14.30 1.49
N SER A 6 -18.94 -14.58 1.03
CA SER A 6 -20.02 -15.15 1.82
C SER A 6 -19.79 -16.61 2.24
N GLU A 7 -18.99 -17.35 1.47
CA GLU A 7 -18.71 -18.77 1.72
C GLU A 7 -17.56 -18.96 2.73
N LEU A 8 -16.72 -17.94 2.95
CA LEU A 8 -15.62 -17.98 3.93
C LEU A 8 -16.09 -18.26 5.37
N ALA A 9 -17.31 -17.85 5.71
CA ALA A 9 -17.86 -18.03 7.05
C ALA A 9 -18.30 -19.48 7.34
N SER A 10 -18.54 -20.29 6.29
CA SER A 10 -18.98 -21.67 6.40
C SER A 10 -17.91 -22.70 6.03
N THR A 11 -16.76 -22.26 5.52
CA THR A 11 -15.66 -23.17 5.17
C THR A 11 -15.00 -23.70 6.44
N ASP A 12 -14.98 -25.01 6.58
CA ASP A 12 -14.22 -25.69 7.61
C ASP A 12 -12.72 -25.68 7.24
N PHE A 13 -11.91 -25.07 8.10
CA PHE A 13 -10.45 -25.00 7.96
C PHE A 13 -9.73 -25.85 9.01
N SER A 14 -10.44 -26.71 9.74
CA SER A 14 -9.88 -27.53 10.82
C SER A 14 -8.74 -28.45 10.33
N ASP A 15 -8.80 -28.89 9.06
CA ASP A 15 -7.78 -29.75 8.44
C ASP A 15 -6.44 -29.03 8.17
N ILE A 16 -6.43 -27.70 8.17
CA ILE A 16 -5.24 -26.86 7.90
C ILE A 16 -4.85 -25.98 9.09
N ALA A 17 -5.77 -25.71 10.01
CA ALA A 17 -5.52 -24.96 11.23
C ALA A 17 -5.31 -25.92 12.41
N THR A 18 -4.12 -26.50 12.51
CA THR A 18 -3.70 -27.33 13.66
C THR A 18 -3.68 -26.56 14.99
N GLY A 19 -3.86 -25.22 14.97
CA GLY A 19 -3.76 -24.35 16.14
C GLY A 19 -2.32 -24.13 16.62
N GLU A 20 -1.36 -24.85 16.04
CA GLU A 20 0.06 -24.69 16.33
C GLU A 20 0.61 -23.42 15.69
N ARG A 21 1.31 -22.63 16.50
CA ARG A 21 2.01 -21.44 16.02
C ARG A 21 3.21 -21.86 15.19
N ILE A 22 3.25 -21.42 13.93
CA ILE A 22 4.41 -21.62 13.06
C ILE A 22 5.65 -21.01 13.74
N ALA A 23 6.74 -21.77 13.77
CA ALA A 23 8.01 -21.35 14.37
C ALA A 23 8.57 -20.09 13.69
N ALA A 24 9.28 -19.27 14.47
CA ALA A 24 9.98 -18.10 13.93
C ALA A 24 11.09 -18.55 12.97
N VAL A 25 11.02 -18.12 11.71
CA VAL A 25 12.00 -18.50 10.69
C VAL A 25 13.14 -17.50 10.67
N HIS A 26 14.34 -17.93 11.05
CA HIS A 26 15.51 -17.06 11.00
C HIS A 26 15.93 -16.79 9.55
N PRO A 27 16.39 -15.57 9.17
CA PRO A 27 16.83 -15.27 7.80
C PRO A 27 17.94 -16.19 7.28
N GLY A 28 18.76 -16.72 8.19
CA GLY A 28 19.80 -17.71 7.91
C GLY A 28 19.26 -19.06 7.42
N GLU A 29 18.08 -19.47 7.88
CA GLU A 29 17.43 -20.69 7.40
C GLU A 29 16.94 -20.50 5.96
N VAL A 30 16.33 -19.35 5.67
CA VAL A 30 15.95 -18.97 4.30
C VAL A 30 17.17 -18.89 3.38
N LEU A 31 18.26 -18.26 3.85
CA LEU A 31 19.52 -18.20 3.11
C LEU A 31 20.04 -19.61 2.76
N ARG A 32 19.95 -20.54 3.70
CA ARG A 32 20.38 -21.92 3.46
C ARG A 32 19.47 -22.64 2.48
N ALA A 33 18.18 -22.72 2.79
CA ALA A 33 17.20 -23.53 2.06
C ALA A 33 16.91 -23.01 0.65
N GLU A 34 16.81 -21.69 0.47
CA GLU A 34 16.36 -21.09 -0.80
C GLU A 34 17.53 -20.66 -1.69
N PHE A 35 18.72 -20.44 -1.12
CA PHE A 35 19.86 -19.91 -1.87
C PHE A 35 21.06 -20.86 -1.95
N LEU A 36 21.51 -21.40 -0.81
CA LEU A 36 22.72 -22.23 -0.75
C LEU A 36 22.47 -23.66 -1.24
N ASP A 37 21.48 -24.34 -0.65
CA ASP A 37 21.19 -25.74 -0.93
C ASP A 37 20.83 -25.99 -2.42
N PRO A 38 19.97 -25.16 -3.08
CA PRO A 38 19.65 -25.33 -4.50
C PRO A 38 20.84 -25.09 -5.44
N ARG A 39 21.88 -24.40 -4.95
CA ARG A 39 23.09 -24.09 -5.72
C ARG A 39 24.27 -25.00 -5.36
N GLY A 40 24.11 -25.92 -4.40
CA GLY A 40 25.22 -26.72 -3.85
C GLY A 40 26.35 -25.85 -3.30
N MET A 41 26.04 -24.64 -2.83
CA MET A 41 27.03 -23.64 -2.45
C MET A 41 27.37 -23.75 -0.96
N SER A 42 28.66 -23.84 -0.64
CA SER A 42 29.10 -23.82 0.75
C SER A 42 29.05 -22.42 1.36
N VAL A 43 28.91 -22.36 2.69
CA VAL A 43 29.01 -21.12 3.47
C VAL A 43 30.33 -20.38 3.21
N ASN A 44 31.43 -21.11 3.09
CA ASN A 44 32.75 -20.54 2.81
C ASN A 44 32.81 -19.92 1.40
N ALA A 45 32.22 -20.58 0.40
CA ALA A 45 32.14 -20.03 -0.95
C ALA A 45 31.32 -18.74 -0.98
N LEU A 46 30.19 -18.69 -0.27
CA LEU A 46 29.40 -17.47 -0.12
C LEU A 46 30.20 -16.37 0.58
N ALA A 47 30.87 -16.67 1.70
CA ALA A 47 31.65 -15.68 2.43
C ALA A 47 32.76 -15.03 1.59
N LEU A 48 33.45 -15.83 0.77
CA LEU A 48 34.44 -15.35 -0.20
C LEU A 48 33.80 -14.44 -1.25
N ALA A 49 32.66 -14.85 -1.83
CA ALA A 49 31.94 -14.06 -2.82
C ALA A 49 31.45 -12.72 -2.26
N LEU A 50 30.97 -12.71 -1.02
CA LEU A 50 30.52 -11.51 -0.31
C LEU A 50 31.67 -10.66 0.25
N ARG A 51 32.92 -11.15 0.21
CA ARG A 51 34.10 -10.51 0.83
C ARG A 51 33.89 -10.20 2.31
N VAL A 52 33.44 -11.18 3.07
CA VAL A 52 33.26 -11.11 4.53
C VAL A 52 33.89 -12.32 5.21
N PRO A 53 34.24 -12.24 6.51
CA PRO A 53 34.76 -13.39 7.23
C PRO A 53 33.77 -14.56 7.23
N ALA A 54 34.25 -15.77 6.93
CA ALA A 54 33.43 -16.99 6.94
C ALA A 54 32.64 -17.23 8.25
N PRO A 55 33.21 -16.96 9.45
CA PRO A 55 32.46 -17.09 10.70
C PRO A 55 31.19 -16.24 10.72
N ARG A 56 31.20 -15.06 10.10
CA ARG A 56 30.03 -14.16 10.04
C ARG A 56 28.86 -14.83 9.32
N ILE A 57 29.09 -15.41 8.14
CA ILE A 57 28.02 -16.07 7.37
C ILE A 57 27.63 -17.39 8.02
N ASN A 58 28.57 -18.12 8.61
CA ASN A 58 28.28 -19.34 9.36
C ASN A 58 27.35 -19.08 10.54
N ASP A 59 27.61 -18.03 11.32
CA ASP A 59 26.74 -17.64 12.44
C ASP A 59 25.35 -17.23 11.97
N VAL A 60 25.25 -16.50 10.85
CA VAL A 60 23.96 -16.12 10.25
C VAL A 60 23.18 -17.36 9.85
N VAL A 61 23.78 -18.27 9.07
CA VAL A 61 23.13 -19.51 8.60
C VAL A 61 22.69 -20.41 9.77
N ARG A 62 23.42 -20.37 10.89
CA ARG A 62 23.10 -21.13 12.11
C ARG A 62 22.10 -20.44 13.05
N GLY A 63 21.56 -19.28 12.68
CA GLY A 63 20.63 -18.54 13.56
C GLY A 63 21.27 -17.90 14.79
N LYS A 64 22.61 -17.86 14.86
CA LYS A 64 23.36 -17.29 15.99
C LYS A 64 23.62 -15.79 15.86
N ARG A 65 23.44 -15.25 14.67
CA ARG A 65 23.72 -13.84 14.35
C ARG A 65 22.66 -13.29 13.40
N ALA A 66 22.17 -12.10 13.71
CA ALA A 66 21.28 -11.35 12.84
C ALA A 66 21.95 -10.88 11.54
N VAL A 67 21.16 -10.71 10.49
CA VAL A 67 21.59 -10.08 9.24
C VAL A 67 21.67 -8.57 9.44
N SER A 68 22.89 -8.02 9.38
CA SER A 68 23.09 -6.56 9.42
C SER A 68 22.72 -5.89 8.08
N PRO A 69 22.42 -4.58 8.06
CA PRO A 69 22.17 -3.85 6.81
C PRO A 69 23.31 -3.95 5.79
N GLU A 70 24.57 -3.96 6.25
CA GLU A 70 25.74 -4.16 5.39
C GLU A 70 25.72 -5.56 4.75
N THR A 71 25.39 -6.59 5.54
CA THR A 71 25.28 -7.97 5.04
C THR A 71 24.12 -8.11 4.06
N ALA A 72 22.98 -7.46 4.35
CA ALA A 72 21.83 -7.42 3.46
C ALA A 72 22.17 -6.78 2.10
N LEU A 73 22.93 -5.68 2.08
CA LEU A 73 23.40 -5.06 0.83
C LEU A 73 24.30 -6.00 0.03
N ARG A 74 25.22 -6.71 0.69
CA ARG A 74 26.12 -7.67 0.04
C ARG A 74 25.35 -8.87 -0.52
N LEU A 75 24.43 -9.45 0.25
CA LEU A 75 23.57 -10.55 -0.17
C LEU A 75 22.68 -10.16 -1.34
N ALA A 76 22.05 -8.98 -1.27
CA ALA A 76 21.23 -8.43 -2.34
C ALA A 76 22.02 -8.27 -3.64
N ARG A 77 23.23 -7.69 -3.56
CA ARG A 77 24.11 -7.54 -4.72
C ARG A 77 24.51 -8.88 -5.32
N TYR A 78 24.77 -9.89 -4.50
CA TYR A 78 25.24 -11.19 -4.96
C TYR A 78 24.13 -12.05 -5.57
N PHE A 79 22.96 -12.11 -4.92
CA PHE A 79 21.85 -12.96 -5.34
C PHE A 79 20.84 -12.26 -6.25
N GLY A 80 21.03 -10.97 -6.54
CA GLY A 80 20.09 -10.19 -7.36
C GLY A 80 18.75 -9.95 -6.65
N THR A 81 18.76 -9.87 -5.31
CA THR A 81 17.57 -9.59 -4.49
C THR A 81 17.59 -8.15 -3.96
N SER A 82 16.59 -7.76 -3.18
CA SER A 82 16.54 -6.46 -2.53
C SER A 82 17.20 -6.51 -1.14
N PRO A 83 17.94 -5.47 -0.69
CA PRO A 83 18.40 -5.39 0.69
C PRO A 83 17.22 -5.43 1.70
N LEU A 84 16.08 -4.84 1.33
CA LEU A 84 14.87 -4.86 2.15
C LEU A 84 14.28 -6.26 2.29
N PHE A 85 14.48 -7.14 1.31
CA PHE A 85 14.04 -8.54 1.42
C PHE A 85 14.70 -9.20 2.64
N TRP A 86 16.02 -9.08 2.77
CA TRP A 86 16.76 -9.63 3.91
C TRP A 86 16.42 -8.95 5.23
N MET A 87 16.28 -7.62 5.22
CA MET A 87 15.92 -6.87 6.44
C MET A 87 14.51 -7.20 6.92
N ASN A 88 13.55 -7.41 6.01
CA ASN A 88 12.19 -7.77 6.37
C ASN A 88 12.11 -9.16 7.00
N LEU A 89 12.92 -10.12 6.53
CA LEU A 89 13.04 -11.42 7.20
C LEU A 89 13.58 -11.26 8.62
N GLN A 90 14.61 -10.42 8.80
CA GLN A 90 15.19 -10.18 10.13
C GLN A 90 14.17 -9.52 11.07
N ILE A 91 13.49 -8.47 10.60
CA ILE A 91 12.45 -7.78 11.39
C ILE A 91 11.33 -8.74 11.77
N ALA A 92 10.85 -9.56 10.83
CA ALA A 92 9.80 -10.53 11.10
C ALA A 92 10.22 -11.56 12.16
N TYR A 93 11.45 -12.08 12.07
CA TYR A 93 12.01 -12.99 13.06
C TYR A 93 12.12 -12.33 14.43
N ASP A 94 12.76 -11.16 14.51
CA ASP A 94 13.01 -10.45 15.78
C ASP A 94 11.70 -10.09 16.48
N LEU A 95 10.72 -9.55 15.73
CA LEU A 95 9.40 -9.25 16.27
C LEU A 95 8.71 -10.50 16.79
N ARG A 96 8.82 -11.63 16.08
CA ARG A 96 8.17 -12.88 16.49
C ARG A 96 8.77 -13.41 17.81
N VAL A 97 10.09 -13.47 17.90
CA VAL A 97 10.80 -13.92 19.10
C VAL A 97 10.42 -13.05 20.30
N VAL A 98 10.49 -11.72 20.16
CA VAL A 98 10.16 -10.81 21.26
C VAL A 98 8.67 -10.85 21.62
N THR A 99 7.78 -11.06 20.64
CA THR A 99 6.35 -11.24 20.91
C THR A 99 6.09 -12.49 21.74
N GLU A 100 6.80 -13.58 21.46
CA GLU A 100 6.68 -14.83 22.23
C GLU A 100 7.28 -14.71 23.65
N GLU A 101 8.41 -14.00 23.79
CA GLU A 101 9.09 -13.82 25.07
C GLU A 101 8.42 -12.79 25.99
N SER A 102 7.96 -11.66 25.46
CA SER A 102 7.52 -10.50 26.24
C SER A 102 6.22 -9.85 25.77
N GLY A 103 5.63 -10.31 24.67
CA GLY A 103 4.42 -9.70 24.10
C GLY A 103 3.25 -9.63 25.09
N ALA A 104 2.97 -10.73 25.79
CA ALA A 104 1.88 -10.78 26.76
C ALA A 104 2.12 -9.89 28.01
N GLN A 105 3.38 -9.66 28.37
CA GLN A 105 3.72 -8.73 29.45
C GLN A 105 3.52 -7.28 28.99
N ILE A 106 4.03 -6.93 27.81
CA ILE A 106 3.90 -5.60 27.21
C ILE A 106 2.42 -5.21 27.07
N GLU A 107 1.57 -6.12 26.61
CA GLU A 107 0.13 -5.90 26.46
C GLU A 107 -0.59 -5.62 27.79
N ARG A 108 -0.09 -6.17 28.91
CA ARG A 108 -0.65 -5.92 30.24
C ARG A 108 -0.16 -4.60 30.85
N GLU A 109 1.08 -4.22 30.56
CA GLU A 109 1.73 -3.05 31.15
C GLU A 109 1.45 -1.75 30.38
N ILE A 110 1.20 -1.83 29.07
CA ILE A 110 1.05 -0.66 28.20
C ILE A 110 -0.41 -0.48 27.78
N GLU A 111 -1.03 0.60 28.23
CA GLU A 111 -2.32 1.06 27.72
C GLU A 111 -2.15 1.78 26.37
N PRO A 112 -2.85 1.38 25.29
CA PRO A 112 -2.78 2.06 24.01
C PRO A 112 -3.29 3.50 24.09
N LEU A 113 -2.57 4.44 23.46
CA LEU A 113 -3.05 5.81 23.34
C LEU A 113 -4.41 5.83 22.61
N PRO A 114 -5.45 6.48 23.17
CA PRO A 114 -6.75 6.55 22.51
C PRO A 114 -6.62 7.22 21.12
N PRO A 115 -7.41 6.79 20.13
CA PRO A 115 -7.38 7.40 18.81
C PRO A 115 -7.64 8.90 18.91
N ARG A 116 -6.77 9.71 18.28
CA ARG A 116 -7.04 11.14 18.13
C ARG A 116 -8.38 11.30 17.42
N GLU A 117 -9.33 11.98 18.05
CA GLU A 117 -10.57 12.39 17.41
C GLU A 117 -10.24 13.25 16.19
N ARG A 118 -10.26 12.62 15.02
CA ARG A 118 -10.24 13.34 13.75
C ARG A 118 -11.69 13.68 13.45
N PRO A 119 -12.07 14.97 13.34
CA PRO A 119 -13.41 15.33 12.92
C PRO A 119 -13.69 14.63 11.59
N LYS A 120 -14.77 13.83 11.54
CA LYS A 120 -15.15 13.14 10.31
C LYS A 120 -15.25 14.22 9.21
N PRO A 121 -14.53 14.07 8.09
CA PRO A 121 -14.68 15.04 7.01
C PRO A 121 -16.16 15.15 6.67
N PRO A 122 -16.70 16.36 6.50
CA PRO A 122 -18.11 16.53 6.19
C PRO A 122 -18.42 15.68 4.97
N LYS A 123 -19.43 14.79 5.09
CA LYS A 123 -19.85 13.93 3.99
C LYS A 123 -20.03 14.83 2.76
N THR A 124 -19.30 14.54 1.70
CA THR A 124 -19.21 15.34 0.45
C THR A 124 -20.52 15.30 -0.36
N GLN A 125 -21.68 15.40 0.29
CA GLN A 125 -22.94 15.71 -0.39
C GLN A 125 -23.12 17.23 -0.51
N ALA A 126 -22.74 18.01 0.50
CA ALA A 126 -22.92 19.47 0.48
C ALA A 126 -21.98 20.19 -0.51
N ALA A 127 -20.74 19.72 -0.67
CA ALA A 127 -19.79 20.31 -1.61
C ALA A 127 -20.17 20.02 -3.07
N HIS A 128 -20.58 18.77 -3.37
CA HIS A 128 -21.11 18.42 -4.70
C HIS A 128 -22.45 19.10 -4.99
N ALA A 129 -23.35 19.22 -4.01
CA ALA A 129 -24.64 19.91 -4.18
C ALA A 129 -24.47 21.41 -4.46
N ARG A 130 -23.53 22.10 -3.79
CA ARG A 130 -23.22 23.50 -4.09
C ARG A 130 -22.58 23.66 -5.47
N ALA A 131 -21.67 22.79 -5.87
CA ALA A 131 -21.07 22.83 -7.21
C ALA A 131 -22.14 22.58 -8.31
N ALA A 132 -23.02 21.61 -8.12
CA ALA A 132 -24.12 21.32 -9.04
C ALA A 132 -25.15 22.47 -9.12
N ALA A 133 -25.52 23.08 -7.99
CA ALA A 133 -26.43 24.23 -7.95
C ALA A 133 -25.82 25.47 -8.63
N LEU A 134 -24.53 25.75 -8.42
CA LEU A 134 -23.83 26.85 -9.07
C LEU A 134 -23.74 26.64 -10.58
N ALA A 135 -23.42 25.42 -11.04
CA ALA A 135 -23.41 25.07 -12.46
C ALA A 135 -24.79 25.20 -13.12
N THR A 136 -25.86 24.77 -12.42
CA THR A 136 -27.24 24.92 -12.89
C THR A 136 -27.64 26.41 -13.00
N SER A 137 -27.24 27.25 -12.05
CA SER A 137 -27.51 28.69 -12.08
C SER A 137 -26.71 29.43 -13.17
N ALA A 138 -25.52 28.94 -13.52
CA ALA A 138 -24.69 29.48 -14.59
C ALA A 138 -25.29 29.13 -15.95
N ALA A 139 -25.73 27.88 -16.14
CA ALA A 139 -26.42 27.43 -17.35
C ALA A 139 -27.71 28.23 -17.62
N GLN A 140 -28.54 28.47 -16.59
CA GLN A 140 -29.77 29.25 -16.75
C GLN A 140 -29.53 30.73 -17.11
N ARG A 141 -28.42 31.33 -16.66
CA ARG A 141 -28.06 32.71 -17.01
C ARG A 141 -27.65 32.85 -18.47
N VAL A 142 -26.94 31.87 -19.02
CA VAL A 142 -26.55 31.84 -20.44
C VAL A 142 -27.79 31.71 -21.34
N SER A 143 -28.76 30.86 -20.99
CA SER A 143 -30.00 30.70 -21.77
C SER A 143 -30.92 31.93 -21.75
N ARG A 144 -30.94 32.73 -20.68
CA ARG A 144 -31.69 34.00 -20.65
C ARG A 144 -31.00 35.12 -21.44
N SER A 145 -29.68 35.08 -21.54
CA SER A 145 -28.89 36.04 -22.32
C SER A 145 -29.12 35.86 -23.83
N THR A 146 -29.13 34.61 -24.32
CA THR A 146 -29.40 34.31 -25.73
C THR A 146 -30.85 34.60 -26.14
N ALA A 147 -31.83 34.36 -25.26
CA ALA A 147 -33.22 34.73 -25.52
C ALA A 147 -33.45 36.25 -25.62
N ARG A 148 -32.66 37.07 -24.91
CA ARG A 148 -32.74 38.54 -24.97
C ARG A 148 -32.02 39.14 -26.19
N GLY A 149 -31.08 38.40 -26.79
CA GLY A 149 -30.41 38.79 -28.03
C GLY A 149 -31.29 38.55 -29.28
N ALA A 150 -32.10 37.49 -29.28
CA ALA A 150 -32.96 37.14 -30.42
C ALA A 150 -34.12 38.13 -30.65
N THR A 151 -34.63 38.79 -29.61
CA THR A 151 -35.74 39.76 -29.73
C THR A 151 -35.32 41.13 -30.24
N ARG A 152 -34.01 41.44 -30.31
CA ARG A 152 -33.49 42.69 -30.90
C ARG A 152 -33.16 42.61 -32.39
N SER A 153 -33.12 41.41 -32.97
CA SER A 153 -32.84 41.19 -34.40
C SER A 153 -34.08 41.38 -35.29
N ALA A 154 -35.29 41.18 -34.74
CA ALA A 154 -36.54 41.22 -35.51
C ALA A 154 -37.15 42.62 -35.71
N THR A 155 -36.57 43.69 -35.15
CA THR A 155 -37.11 45.06 -35.23
C THR A 155 -36.31 46.02 -36.11
N ARG A 156 -35.27 45.54 -36.83
CA ARG A 156 -34.45 46.40 -37.72
C ARG A 156 -34.60 46.10 -39.22
N SER A 157 -35.66 45.38 -39.60
CA SER A 157 -35.94 45.02 -41.00
C SER A 157 -37.32 45.50 -41.47
N THR A 158 -37.70 46.74 -41.15
CA THR A 158 -38.93 47.38 -41.66
C THR A 158 -38.87 48.92 -41.56
N ALA A 159 -37.79 49.54 -42.03
CA ALA A 159 -37.77 51.00 -42.21
C ALA A 159 -36.61 51.43 -43.10
N ILE A 160 -36.65 51.13 -44.39
CA ILE A 160 -35.98 51.88 -45.47
C ILE A 160 -36.70 51.51 -46.78
N THR A 161 -37.04 52.52 -47.58
CA THR A 161 -37.78 52.49 -48.87
C THR A 161 -39.27 52.84 -48.79
N SER A 162 -39.56 54.08 -48.38
CA SER A 162 -40.63 54.86 -49.03
C SER A 162 -40.21 56.33 -49.06
N SER A 163 -39.63 56.75 -50.19
CA SER A 163 -39.45 58.17 -50.54
C SER A 163 -39.37 58.30 -52.06
N ARG A 164 -40.53 58.45 -52.71
CA ARG A 164 -40.72 59.21 -53.96
C ARG A 164 -42.20 59.28 -54.36
N LYS A 165 -42.84 60.41 -54.05
CA LYS A 165 -43.82 61.05 -54.94
C LYS A 165 -44.02 62.51 -54.50
N THR A 166 -43.33 63.41 -55.20
CA THR A 166 -43.79 64.63 -55.88
C THR A 166 -42.56 65.40 -56.33
#